data_AF-A0A0R1FN13-F1
#
_entry.id   AF-A0A0R1FN13-F1
#
_cell.length_a   1.000
_cell.length_b   1.000
_cell.length_c   1.000
_cell.angle_alpha   90.00
_cell.angle_beta   90.00
_cell.angle_gamma   90.00
#
_symmetry.space_group_name_H-M   'P 1'
#
loop_
_entity.id
_entity.type
_entity.pdbx_description
1 polymer ?
#
loop_
_entity_poly.entity_id
_entity_poly.type
_entity_poly.pdbx_seq_one_letter_code
_entity_poly.pdbx_strand_id
1 'polypeptide(L)'
;MIKAYKQFWKNYFNFTGVSTRSEFWWVFLINSIIYAVFALAFGGVAVATSFATGHADKSFGIAALIGIAVCILYWIASVIPTISLYFRRYRDAGVTPWFLLITYGVPAVLTRSNLYEKHVLVQTLVLIISIIGFIILVMPSKDRK
;
A
#
# COMPACT_ATOMS: atom_id res chain seq x y z
N MET A 1 0.19 -16.68 -10.09
CA MET A 1 -0.34 -15.30 -10.10
C MET A 1 -1.78 -15.24 -9.58
N ILE A 2 -2.79 -15.70 -10.34
CA ILE A 2 -4.22 -15.64 -9.93
C ILE A 2 -4.49 -16.44 -8.64
N LYS A 3 -3.88 -17.62 -8.49
CA LYS A 3 -3.99 -18.42 -7.26
C LYS A 3 -3.49 -17.66 -6.02
N ALA A 4 -2.39 -16.91 -6.14
CA ALA A 4 -1.82 -16.11 -5.06
C ALA A 4 -2.74 -14.96 -4.65
N TYR A 5 -3.34 -14.27 -5.63
CA TYR A 5 -4.29 -13.19 -5.36
C TYR A 5 -5.61 -13.72 -4.77
N LYS A 6 -6.08 -14.91 -5.19
CA LYS A 6 -7.21 -15.57 -4.55
C LYS A 6 -6.90 -15.98 -3.10
N GLN A 7 -5.68 -16.46 -2.85
CA GLN A 7 -5.20 -16.81 -1.51
C GLN A 7 -5.09 -15.56 -0.60
N PHE A 8 -4.71 -14.41 -1.16
CA PHE A 8 -4.63 -13.13 -0.47
C PHE A 8 -5.98 -12.72 0.13
N TRP A 9 -7.05 -12.78 -0.67
CA TRP A 9 -8.40 -12.49 -0.19
C TRP A 9 -8.97 -13.60 0.72
N LYS A 10 -8.69 -14.87 0.40
CA LYS A 10 -9.24 -16.02 1.16
C LYS A 10 -8.61 -16.18 2.55
N ASN A 11 -7.32 -15.95 2.69
CA ASN A 11 -6.59 -16.15 3.95
C ASN A 11 -6.31 -14.83 4.68
N TYR A 12 -7.10 -13.77 4.46
CA TYR A 12 -6.75 -12.47 5.02
C TYR A 12 -6.71 -12.45 6.56
N PHE A 13 -7.59 -13.23 7.22
CA PHE A 13 -7.61 -13.40 8.69
C PHE A 13 -6.59 -14.38 9.25
N ASN A 14 -5.88 -15.13 8.41
CA ASN A 14 -4.95 -16.16 8.89
C ASN A 14 -3.55 -15.57 9.08
N PHE A 15 -3.22 -15.08 10.27
CA PHE A 15 -1.90 -14.48 10.53
C PHE A 15 -0.75 -15.50 10.68
N THR A 16 -1.05 -16.80 10.64
CA THR A 16 -0.06 -17.86 10.92
C THR A 16 0.48 -18.57 9.68
N GLY A 17 -0.16 -18.41 8.52
CA GLY A 17 0.27 -19.02 7.25
C GLY A 17 1.66 -18.57 6.77
N VAL A 18 2.31 -19.42 5.96
CA VAL A 18 3.57 -19.12 5.26
C VAL A 18 3.24 -18.59 3.88
N SER A 19 3.95 -17.56 3.42
CA SER A 19 3.77 -17.00 2.08
C SER A 19 5.07 -17.19 1.31
N THR A 20 5.01 -17.79 0.13
CA THR A 20 6.22 -17.89 -0.70
C THR A 20 6.61 -16.50 -1.21
N ARG A 21 7.92 -16.27 -1.44
CA ARG A 21 8.43 -14.94 -1.82
C ARG A 21 7.80 -14.43 -3.12
N SER A 22 7.57 -15.33 -4.07
CA SER A 22 6.94 -15.02 -5.35
C SER A 22 5.47 -14.62 -5.19
N GLU A 23 4.73 -15.23 -4.25
CA GLU A 23 3.34 -14.85 -3.96
C GLU A 23 3.25 -13.43 -3.42
N PHE A 24 4.16 -13.03 -2.52
CA PHE A 24 4.21 -11.67 -2.00
C PHE A 24 4.42 -10.64 -3.13
N TRP A 25 5.45 -10.82 -3.95
CA TRP A 25 5.73 -9.87 -5.04
C TRP A 25 4.64 -9.82 -6.09
N TRP A 26 4.01 -10.95 -6.41
CA TRP A 26 2.85 -10.96 -7.31
C TRP A 26 1.65 -10.19 -6.73
N VAL A 27 1.35 -10.36 -5.45
CA VAL A 27 0.26 -9.61 -4.81
C VAL A 27 0.59 -8.12 -4.71
N PHE A 28 1.84 -7.78 -4.39
CA PHE A 28 2.31 -6.39 -4.37
C PHE A 28 2.17 -5.73 -5.76
N LEU A 29 2.58 -6.44 -6.82
CA LEU A 29 2.50 -5.95 -8.20
C LEU A 29 1.03 -5.79 -8.64
N ILE A 30 0.17 -6.77 -8.36
CA ILE A 30 -1.26 -6.67 -8.71
C ILE A 30 -1.93 -5.50 -7.99
N ASN A 31 -1.70 -5.33 -6.68
CA ASN A 31 -2.23 -4.18 -5.95
C ASN A 31 -1.67 -2.86 -6.52
N SER A 32 -0.38 -2.81 -6.86
CA SER A 32 0.24 -1.63 -7.47
C SER A 32 -0.41 -1.26 -8.81
N ILE A 33 -0.71 -2.25 -9.65
CA ILE A 33 -1.44 -2.04 -10.91
C ILE A 33 -2.86 -1.52 -10.64
N ILE A 34 -3.58 -2.11 -9.68
CA ILE A 34 -4.94 -1.66 -9.34
C ILE A 34 -4.93 -0.21 -8.86
N TYR A 35 -4.00 0.15 -7.98
CA TYR A 35 -3.84 1.54 -7.53
C TYR A 35 -3.41 2.49 -8.65
N ALA A 36 -2.54 2.06 -9.57
CA ALA A 36 -2.16 2.86 -10.73
C ALA A 36 -3.35 3.10 -11.67
N VAL A 37 -4.18 2.08 -11.91
CA VAL A 37 -5.41 2.22 -12.72
C VAL A 37 -6.38 3.18 -12.04
N PHE A 38 -6.58 3.08 -10.73
CA PHE A 38 -7.40 4.05 -9.99
C PHE A 38 -6.83 5.47 -10.06
N ALA A 39 -5.52 5.63 -9.88
CA ALA A 39 -4.87 6.94 -9.97
C ALA A 39 -5.03 7.56 -11.37
N LEU A 40 -4.90 6.77 -12.45
CA LEU A 40 -5.11 7.26 -13.81
C LEU A 40 -6.58 7.55 -14.09
N ALA A 41 -7.49 6.67 -13.67
CA ALA A 41 -8.92 6.83 -13.91
C ALA A 41 -9.51 8.05 -13.20
N PHE A 42 -9.11 8.31 -11.95
CA PHE A 42 -9.67 9.41 -11.16
C PHE A 42 -8.79 10.66 -11.13
N GLY A 43 -7.47 10.49 -11.05
CA GLY A 43 -6.51 11.60 -11.14
C GLY A 43 -6.44 12.20 -12.54
N GLY A 44 -6.50 11.37 -13.58
CA GLY A 44 -6.56 11.86 -14.97
C GLY A 44 -7.82 12.67 -15.26
N VAL A 45 -8.97 12.25 -14.70
CA VAL A 45 -10.23 13.01 -14.81
C VAL A 45 -10.14 14.35 -14.08
N ALA A 46 -9.62 14.37 -12.85
CA ALA A 46 -9.46 15.61 -12.07
C ALA A 46 -8.55 16.62 -12.77
N VAL A 47 -7.45 16.14 -13.38
CA VAL A 47 -6.52 16.97 -14.14
C VAL A 47 -7.18 17.49 -15.42
N ALA A 48 -7.86 16.63 -16.18
CA ALA A 48 -8.55 17.04 -17.40
C ALA A 48 -9.68 18.06 -17.14
N THR A 49 -10.46 17.90 -16.07
CA THR A 49 -11.50 18.88 -15.68
C THR A 49 -10.91 20.21 -15.23
N SER A 50 -9.77 20.18 -14.53
CA SER A 50 -9.04 21.38 -14.12
C SER A 50 -8.55 22.18 -15.34
N PHE A 51 -7.98 21.50 -16.34
CA PHE A 51 -7.54 22.15 -17.58
C PHE A 51 -8.70 22.69 -18.43
N ALA A 52 -9.83 21.98 -18.47
CA ALA A 52 -10.97 22.37 -19.31
C ALA A 52 -11.83 23.49 -18.70
N THR A 53 -11.99 23.53 -17.38
CA THR A 53 -12.95 24.46 -16.73
C THR A 53 -12.28 25.47 -15.78
N GLY A 54 -10.96 25.39 -15.62
CA GLY A 54 -10.20 26.22 -14.66
C GLY A 54 -10.52 25.94 -13.20
N HIS A 55 -11.41 24.97 -12.92
CA HIS A 55 -11.82 24.57 -11.57
C HIS A 55 -11.71 23.05 -11.44
N ALA A 56 -10.78 22.59 -10.61
CA ALA A 56 -10.61 21.16 -10.31
C ALA A 56 -11.84 20.53 -9.65
N ASP A 57 -12.62 21.35 -8.93
CA ASP A 57 -13.47 20.86 -7.85
C ASP A 57 -14.96 20.71 -8.21
N LYS A 58 -15.42 21.31 -9.33
CA LYS A 58 -16.86 21.62 -9.49
C LYS A 58 -17.68 20.66 -10.34
N SER A 59 -17.13 19.58 -10.90
CA SER A 59 -17.96 18.70 -11.72
C SER A 59 -17.52 17.23 -11.71
N PHE A 60 -17.38 16.65 -10.52
CA PHE A 60 -17.41 15.18 -10.40
C PHE A 60 -18.87 14.73 -10.63
N GLY A 61 -19.16 14.25 -11.84
CA GLY A 61 -20.47 13.66 -12.15
C GLY A 61 -20.76 12.45 -11.25
N ILE A 62 -22.04 12.05 -11.18
CA ILE A 62 -22.50 10.91 -10.35
C ILE A 62 -21.65 9.64 -10.59
N ALA A 63 -21.25 9.39 -11.85
CA ALA A 63 -20.38 8.27 -12.20
C ALA A 63 -18.99 8.33 -11.52
N ALA A 64 -18.42 9.53 -11.40
CA ALA A 64 -17.11 9.72 -10.77
C ALA A 64 -17.20 9.61 -9.24
N LEU A 65 -18.30 10.08 -8.64
CA LEU A 65 -18.60 9.83 -7.22
C LEU A 65 -18.72 8.34 -6.90
N ILE A 66 -19.44 7.57 -7.73
CA ILE A 66 -19.54 6.11 -7.57
C ILE A 66 -18.15 5.47 -7.68
N GLY A 67 -17.34 5.89 -8.65
CA GLY A 67 -15.99 5.38 -8.82
C GLY A 67 -15.06 5.66 -7.64
N ILE A 68 -15.12 6.88 -7.08
CA ILE A 68 -14.38 7.24 -5.86
C ILE A 68 -14.85 6.38 -4.68
N ALA A 69 -16.16 6.18 -4.52
CA ALA A 69 -16.71 5.33 -3.46
C ALA A 69 -16.19 3.88 -3.57
N VAL A 70 -16.16 3.31 -4.78
CA VAL A 70 -15.59 1.98 -5.03
C VAL A 70 -14.10 1.93 -4.69
N CYS A 71 -13.33 2.98 -5.03
CA CYS A 71 -11.91 3.06 -4.68
C CYS A 71 -11.70 3.07 -3.17
N ILE A 72 -12.47 3.86 -2.44
CA ILE A 72 -12.40 3.93 -0.97
C ILE A 72 -12.75 2.58 -0.36
N LEU A 73 -13.81 1.93 -0.84
CA LEU A 73 -14.20 0.60 -0.38
C LEU A 73 -13.11 -0.45 -0.64
N TYR A 74 -12.53 -0.45 -1.85
CA TYR A 74 -11.42 -1.33 -2.17
C TYR A 74 -10.20 -1.06 -1.29
N TRP A 75 -9.86 0.21 -1.08
CA TRP A 75 -8.76 0.61 -0.22
C TRP A 75 -8.95 0.05 1.20
N ILE A 76 -10.10 0.31 1.83
CA ILE A 76 -10.43 -0.21 3.17
C ILE A 76 -10.37 -1.75 3.20
N ALA A 77 -10.98 -2.41 2.22
CA ALA A 77 -11.00 -3.86 2.14
C ALA A 77 -9.60 -4.47 1.96
N SER A 78 -8.70 -3.77 1.27
CA SER A 78 -7.32 -4.22 1.02
C SER A 78 -6.37 -3.97 2.20
N VAL A 79 -6.71 -3.09 3.15
CA VAL A 79 -5.86 -2.78 4.32
C VAL A 79 -5.57 -4.04 5.14
N ILE A 80 -6.60 -4.80 5.51
CA ILE A 80 -6.42 -5.97 6.38
C ILE A 80 -5.61 -7.08 5.70
N PRO A 81 -5.93 -7.49 4.45
CA PRO A 81 -5.11 -8.44 3.69
C PRO A 81 -3.65 -7.98 3.55
N THR A 82 -3.42 -6.70 3.33
CA THR A 82 -2.07 -6.12 3.16
C THR A 82 -1.28 -6.19 4.47
N ILE A 83 -1.88 -5.82 5.59
CA ILE A 83 -1.27 -5.96 6.92
C ILE A 83 -0.94 -7.44 7.19
N SER A 84 -1.87 -8.35 6.92
CA SER A 84 -1.68 -9.80 7.12
C SER A 84 -0.46 -10.32 6.35
N LEU A 85 -0.29 -9.92 5.08
CA LEU A 85 0.89 -10.29 4.29
C LEU A 85 2.19 -9.72 4.86
N TYR A 86 2.20 -8.45 5.25
CA TYR A 86 3.40 -7.84 5.82
C TYR A 86 3.78 -8.50 7.15
N PHE A 87 2.83 -8.80 8.03
CA PHE A 87 3.09 -9.54 9.28
C PHE A 87 3.76 -10.90 9.02
N ARG A 88 3.28 -11.64 8.01
CA ARG A 88 3.90 -12.93 7.62
C ARG A 88 5.32 -12.72 7.10
N ARG A 89 5.54 -11.74 6.20
CA ARG A 89 6.88 -11.47 5.65
C ARG A 89 7.89 -11.01 6.68
N TYR A 90 7.51 -10.14 7.62
CA TYR A 90 8.40 -9.71 8.71
C TYR A 90 8.81 -10.90 9.58
N ARG A 91 7.84 -11.76 9.93
CA ARG A 91 8.09 -13.00 10.66
C ARG A 91 8.97 -13.97 9.89
N ASP A 92 8.75 -14.12 8.58
CA ASP A 92 9.53 -15.00 7.70
C ASP A 92 10.97 -14.47 7.48
N ALA A 93 11.17 -13.15 7.54
CA ALA A 93 12.49 -12.50 7.53
C ALA A 93 13.22 -12.58 8.89
N GLY A 94 12.58 -13.17 9.92
CA GLY A 94 13.16 -13.28 11.26
C GLY A 94 13.12 -11.99 12.08
N VAL A 95 12.32 -11.00 11.66
CA VAL A 95 12.12 -9.73 12.35
C VAL A 95 10.82 -9.78 13.14
N THR A 96 10.76 -9.12 14.30
CA THR A 96 9.50 -9.02 15.06
C THR A 96 8.44 -8.28 14.25
N PRO A 97 7.20 -8.82 14.11
CA PRO A 97 6.15 -8.19 13.29
C PRO A 97 5.78 -6.77 13.72
N TRP A 98 6.03 -6.43 14.98
CA TRP A 98 5.85 -5.07 15.54
C TRP A 98 6.70 -4.01 14.84
N PHE A 99 7.82 -4.38 14.21
CA PHE A 99 8.61 -3.44 13.41
C PHE A 99 7.82 -2.83 12.25
N LEU A 100 6.76 -3.50 11.76
CA LEU A 100 5.87 -2.95 10.74
C LEU A 100 5.28 -1.60 11.17
N LEU A 101 4.93 -1.42 12.44
CA LEU A 101 4.43 -0.14 12.93
C LEU A 101 5.48 0.96 12.83
N ILE A 102 6.76 0.62 12.97
CA ILE A 102 7.88 1.56 12.85
C ILE A 102 8.18 1.84 11.38
N THR A 103 8.27 0.82 10.53
CA THR A 103 8.64 0.99 9.11
C THR A 103 7.52 1.49 8.22
N TYR A 104 6.25 1.23 8.55
CA TYR A 104 5.11 1.68 7.76
C TYR A 104 4.19 2.63 8.54
N GLY A 105 3.93 2.36 9.82
CA GLY A 105 3.03 3.21 10.63
C GLY A 105 3.58 4.61 10.88
N VAL A 106 4.83 4.71 11.35
CA VAL A 106 5.48 6.00 11.64
C VAL A 106 5.62 6.85 10.36
N PRO A 107 6.15 6.35 9.23
CA PRO A 107 6.13 7.06 7.96
C PRO A 107 4.74 7.51 7.51
N ALA A 108 3.71 6.67 7.65
CA ALA A 108 2.35 7.02 7.22
C ALA A 108 1.76 8.21 8.00
N VAL A 109 2.12 8.37 9.28
CA VAL A 109 1.69 9.53 10.09
C VAL A 109 2.56 10.74 9.77
N LEU A 110 3.88 10.57 9.70
CA LEU A 110 4.82 11.67 9.46
C LEU A 110 4.60 12.32 8.09
N THR A 111 4.43 11.53 7.04
CA THR A 111 4.17 12.03 5.67
C THR A 111 2.90 12.86 5.54
N ARG A 112 1.91 12.66 6.42
CA ARG A 112 0.68 13.45 6.46
C ARG A 112 0.79 14.70 7.34
N SER A 113 1.88 14.82 8.10
CA SER A 113 2.07 15.92 9.05
C SER A 113 2.77 17.11 8.40
N ASN A 114 2.41 18.32 8.82
CA ASN A 114 3.04 19.57 8.36
C ASN A 114 4.56 19.63 8.65
N LEU A 115 5.06 18.80 9.56
CA LEU A 115 6.49 18.71 9.88
C LEU A 115 7.30 18.10 8.74
N TYR A 116 6.71 17.15 8.00
CA TYR A 116 7.35 16.53 6.85
C TYR A 116 7.53 17.51 5.70
N GLU A 117 6.56 18.40 5.46
CA GLU A 117 6.68 19.41 4.41
C GLU A 117 7.71 20.50 4.75
N LYS A 118 7.82 20.87 6.03
CA LYS A 118 8.68 21.97 6.49
C LYS A 118 10.14 21.58 6.71
N HIS A 119 10.41 20.35 7.15
CA HIS A 119 11.76 19.95 7.58
C HIS A 119 12.33 18.82 6.71
N VAL A 120 13.33 19.15 5.89
CA VAL A 120 14.07 18.18 5.04
C VAL A 120 14.65 17.02 5.86
N LEU A 121 15.08 17.26 7.10
CA LEU A 121 15.58 16.20 7.99
C LEU A 121 14.51 15.12 8.23
N VAL A 122 13.26 15.51 8.47
CA VAL A 122 12.15 14.56 8.67
C VAL A 122 11.91 13.76 7.39
N GLN A 123 12.00 14.39 6.22
CA GLN A 123 11.87 13.70 4.93
C GLN A 123 12.97 12.64 4.73
N THR A 124 14.23 13.01 4.98
CA THR A 124 15.36 12.09 4.83
C THR A 124 15.27 10.91 5.81
N LEU A 125 14.85 11.14 7.05
CA LEU A 125 14.64 10.07 8.03
C LEU A 125 13.52 9.12 7.60
N VAL A 126 12.40 9.65 7.14
CA VAL A 126 11.28 8.85 6.62
C VAL A 126 11.72 7.98 5.43
N LEU A 127 12.54 8.55 4.53
CA LEU A 127 13.12 7.83 3.41
C LEU A 127 14.03 6.69 3.86
N ILE A 128 14.93 6.94 4.82
CA ILE A 128 15.81 5.91 5.40
C ILE A 128 14.99 4.76 6.01
N ILE A 129 13.98 5.08 6.83
CA ILE A 129 13.09 4.09 7.45
C ILE A 129 12.36 3.26 6.37
N SER A 130 11.90 3.90 5.30
CA SER A 130 11.22 3.23 4.19
C SER A 130 12.15 2.28 3.44
N ILE A 131 13.41 2.67 3.23
CA ILE A 131 14.44 1.81 2.62
C ILE A 131 14.69 0.59 3.50
N ILE A 132 14.84 0.76 4.82
CA ILE A 132 15.01 -0.37 5.75
C ILE A 132 13.82 -1.32 5.66
N GLY A 133 12.60 -0.79 5.65
CA GLY A 133 11.38 -1.59 5.47
C GLY A 133 11.39 -2.37 4.15
N PHE A 134 11.83 -1.73 3.06
CA PHE A 134 11.96 -2.39 1.76
C PHE A 134 13.01 -3.51 1.77
N ILE A 135 14.17 -3.29 2.39
CA ILE A 135 15.22 -4.31 2.53
C ILE A 135 14.68 -5.53 3.28
N ILE A 136 13.92 -5.32 4.37
CA ILE A 136 13.28 -6.42 5.12
C ILE A 136 12.30 -7.20 4.23
N LEU A 137 11.57 -6.52 3.35
CA LEU A 137 10.63 -7.16 2.42
C LEU A 137 11.33 -7.92 1.29
N VAL A 138 12.52 -7.51 0.88
CA VAL A 138 13.35 -8.23 -0.11
C VAL A 138 14.08 -9.41 0.53
N MET A 139 14.34 -9.35 1.84
CA MET A 139 15.16 -10.33 2.56
C MET A 139 14.70 -11.78 2.30
N PRO A 140 15.66 -12.70 2.11
CA PRO A 140 15.35 -14.10 2.02
C PRO A 140 14.65 -14.58 3.29
N SER A 141 13.54 -15.32 3.13
CA SER A 141 12.95 -16.11 4.22
C SER A 141 14.05 -16.96 4.83
N LYS A 142 14.24 -16.84 6.15
CA LYS A 142 15.17 -17.70 6.88
C LYS A 142 14.59 -19.10 6.80
N ASP A 143 15.25 -19.99 6.05
CA ASP A 143 14.79 -21.37 5.90
C ASP A 143 14.58 -21.96 7.29
N ARG A 144 13.32 -22.23 7.64
CA ARG A 144 13.02 -23.15 8.73
C ARG A 144 13.33 -24.53 8.17
N LYS A 145 14.55 -24.99 8.45
CA LYS A 145 14.78 -26.43 8.58
C LYS A 145 13.83 -26.98 9.63
#